data_AF-A0A2N1MLV3-F1
#
_entry.id   AF-A0A2N1MLV3-F1
#
_cell.length_a   1.000
_cell.length_b   1.000
_cell.length_c   1.000
_cell.angle_alpha   90.00
_cell.angle_beta   90.00
_cell.angle_gamma   90.00
#
_symmetry.space_group_name_H-M   'P 1'
#
loop_
_entity.id
_entity.type
_entity.pdbx_description
1 polymer ?
#
loop_
_entity_poly.entity_id
_entity_poly.type
_entity_poly.pdbx_seq_one_letter_code
_entity_poly.pdbx_strand_id
1 'polypeptide(L)'
;MGDLYQNLTELRRCFDGGLISDSEYQSLRTLAMNSWTSANLPPQRQPERSFWEKLYDMAVYLKDKFMENIIKPIIERFNLLLITFRGGDN
;
A
#
# COMPACT_ATOMS: atom_id res chain seq x y z
N MET A 1 -18.02 21.35 7.26
CA MET A 1 -19.46 21.02 7.21
C MET A 1 -20.28 21.99 6.37
N GLY A 2 -19.96 23.31 6.35
CA GLY A 2 -20.68 24.29 5.52
C GLY A 2 -20.67 24.00 4.02
N ASP A 3 -19.51 23.65 3.46
CA ASP A 3 -19.34 23.50 2.01
C ASP A 3 -20.10 22.29 1.43
N LEU A 4 -20.17 21.16 2.14
CA LEU A 4 -20.96 20.00 1.71
C LEU A 4 -22.45 20.33 1.72
N TYR A 5 -22.92 20.99 2.78
CA TYR A 5 -24.34 21.33 2.90
C TYR A 5 -24.75 22.26 1.76
N GLN A 6 -23.96 23.29 1.47
CA GLN A 6 -24.22 24.22 0.38
C GLN A 6 -24.20 23.54 -1.00
N ASN A 7 -23.24 22.64 -1.25
CA ASN A 7 -23.19 21.86 -2.49
C ASN A 7 -24.41 20.96 -2.67
N LEU A 8 -24.88 20.28 -1.61
CA LEU A 8 -26.07 19.42 -1.69
C LEU A 8 -27.36 20.24 -1.85
N THR A 9 -27.43 21.43 -1.26
CA THR A 9 -28.57 22.35 -1.41
C THR A 9 -28.68 22.86 -2.85
N GLU A 10 -27.58 23.29 -3.47
CA GLU A 10 -27.57 23.70 -4.87
C GLU A 10 -27.89 22.53 -5.81
N LEU A 11 -27.35 21.33 -5.53
CA LEU A 11 -27.66 20.13 -6.30
C LEU A 11 -29.16 19.80 -6.28
N ARG A 12 -29.79 19.91 -5.11
CA ARG A 12 -31.23 19.72 -4.95
C ARG A 12 -32.02 20.79 -5.69
N ARG A 13 -31.56 22.04 -5.68
CA ARG A 13 -32.20 23.14 -6.42
C ARG A 13 -32.17 22.90 -7.93
N CYS A 14 -31.08 22.35 -8.46
CA CYS A 14 -30.99 21.97 -9.88
C CYS A 14 -31.94 20.83 -10.24
N PHE A 15 -32.12 19.85 -9.35
CA PHE A 15 -33.08 18.76 -9.55
C PHE A 15 -34.53 19.27 -9.49
N ASP A 16 -34.87 20.04 -8.46
CA ASP A 16 -36.21 20.62 -8.29
C ASP A 16 -36.56 21.59 -9.44
N GLY A 17 -35.55 22.24 -10.04
CA GLY A 17 -35.67 23.08 -11.24
C GLY A 17 -35.71 22.32 -12.56
N GLY A 18 -35.64 20.98 -12.56
CA GLY A 18 -35.66 20.15 -13.77
C GLY A 18 -34.43 20.28 -14.67
N LEU A 19 -33.34 20.85 -14.17
CA LEU A 19 -32.09 21.05 -14.92
C LEU A 19 -31.27 19.77 -15.05
N ILE A 20 -31.50 18.81 -14.14
CA ILE A 20 -30.85 17.50 -14.11
C ILE A 20 -31.89 16.41 -13.88
N SER A 21 -31.61 15.23 -14.42
CA SER A 21 -32.43 14.03 -14.21
C SER A 21 -32.19 13.40 -12.83
N ASP A 22 -33.10 12.52 -12.38
CA ASP A 22 -32.96 11.83 -11.09
C ASP A 22 -31.69 10.97 -11.03
N SER A 23 -31.31 10.32 -12.14
CA SER A 23 -30.07 9.52 -12.20
C SER A 23 -28.82 10.40 -12.04
N GLU A 24 -28.79 11.58 -12.65
CA GLU A 24 -27.70 12.55 -12.50
C GLU A 24 -27.65 13.12 -11.09
N TYR A 25 -28.80 13.45 -10.50
CA TYR A 25 -28.89 13.90 -9.12
C TYR A 25 -28.35 12.86 -8.13
N GLN A 26 -28.76 11.59 -8.24
CA GLN A 26 -28.26 10.53 -7.36
C GLN A 26 -26.77 10.28 -7.55
N SER A 27 -26.27 10.33 -8.79
CA SER A 27 -24.85 10.17 -9.10
C SER A 27 -24.01 11.28 -8.46
N LEU A 28 -24.39 12.55 -8.67
CA LEU A 28 -23.67 13.71 -8.16
C LEU A 28 -23.77 13.82 -6.63
N ARG A 29 -24.91 13.47 -6.04
CA ARG A 29 -25.09 13.40 -4.58
C ARG A 29 -24.16 12.36 -3.96
N THR A 30 -24.05 11.19 -4.58
CA THR A 30 -23.16 10.11 -4.13
C THR A 30 -21.70 10.53 -4.24
N LEU A 31 -21.31 11.20 -5.33
CA LEU A 31 -19.96 11.74 -5.52
C LEU A 31 -19.62 12.80 -4.47
N ALA A 32 -20.52 13.75 -4.23
CA ALA A 32 -20.34 14.78 -3.21
C ALA A 32 -20.17 14.16 -1.80
N MET A 33 -21.01 13.18 -1.46
CA MET A 33 -20.89 12.46 -0.18
C MET A 33 -19.60 11.65 -0.08
N ASN A 34 -19.18 10.97 -1.14
CA ASN A 34 -17.93 10.21 -1.16
C ASN A 34 -16.71 11.12 -1.03
N SER A 35 -16.73 12.29 -1.69
CA SER A 35 -15.65 13.29 -1.61
C SER A 35 -15.54 13.91 -0.23
N TRP A 36 -16.68 14.14 0.44
CA TRP A 36 -16.68 14.62 1.82
C TRP A 36 -16.24 13.53 2.79
N THR A 37 -16.68 12.29 2.54
CA THR A 37 -16.30 11.13 3.35
C THR A 37 -14.80 10.85 3.22
N SER A 38 -14.20 10.95 2.02
CA SER A 38 -12.76 10.80 1.85
C SER A 38 -11.95 11.97 2.42
N ALA A 39 -12.49 13.20 2.41
CA ALA A 39 -11.84 14.38 2.96
C ALA A 39 -11.97 14.51 4.49
N ASN A 40 -12.98 13.90 5.11
CA ASN A 40 -13.27 14.00 6.55
C ASN A 40 -13.17 12.68 7.31
N LEU A 41 -12.97 11.54 6.63
CA LEU A 41 -12.47 10.35 7.29
C LEU A 41 -11.01 10.62 7.68
N PRO A 42 -10.58 10.26 8.90
CA PRO A 42 -9.15 10.11 9.16
C PRO A 42 -8.60 9.18 8.08
N PRO A 43 -7.37 9.43 7.55
CA PRO A 43 -6.77 8.57 6.54
C PRO A 43 -6.97 7.14 7.02
N GLN A 44 -7.58 6.29 6.18
CA GLN A 44 -7.76 4.88 6.51
C GLN A 44 -6.40 4.41 7.00
N ARG A 45 -6.25 4.24 8.33
CA ARG A 45 -5.07 3.63 8.89
C ARG A 45 -5.17 2.24 8.31
N GLN A 46 -4.37 1.96 7.28
CA GLN A 46 -4.01 0.61 6.95
C GLN A 46 -3.78 -0.06 8.30
N PRO A 47 -4.45 -1.19 8.60
CA PRO A 47 -4.34 -1.80 9.92
C PRO A 47 -2.85 -1.86 10.23
N GLU A 48 -2.43 -1.15 11.28
CA GLU A 48 -1.01 -1.09 11.62
C GLU A 48 -0.57 -2.54 11.73
N ARG A 49 0.38 -2.95 10.87
CA ARG A 49 0.90 -4.33 10.90
C ARG A 49 1.20 -4.67 12.36
N SER A 50 0.71 -5.82 12.79
CA SER A 50 0.84 -6.21 14.18
C SER A 50 2.31 -6.22 14.58
N PHE A 51 2.60 -6.00 15.86
CA PHE A 51 3.97 -6.08 16.36
C PHE A 51 4.67 -7.37 15.92
N TRP A 52 3.93 -8.49 15.92
CA TRP A 52 4.41 -9.81 15.51
C TRP A 52 4.72 -9.89 14.02
N GLU A 53 3.89 -9.30 13.16
CA GLU A 53 4.17 -9.24 11.72
C GLU A 53 5.44 -8.43 11.44
N LYS A 54 5.59 -7.26 12.09
CA LYS A 54 6.81 -6.45 11.95
C LYS A 54 8.06 -7.17 12.45
N LEU A 55 7.94 -7.88 13.56
CA LEU A 55 9.05 -8.64 14.16
C LEU A 55 9.42 -9.85 13.29
N TYR A 56 8.43 -10.54 12.73
CA TYR A 56 8.62 -11.62 11.78
C TYR A 56 9.30 -11.13 10.50
N ASP A 57 8.82 -10.04 9.90
CA ASP A 57 9.41 -9.42 8.71
C ASP A 57 10.90 -9.08 8.96
N MET A 58 11.21 -8.54 10.14
CA MET A 58 12.58 -8.20 10.50
C MET A 58 13.47 -9.43 10.73
N ALA A 59 12.93 -10.50 11.33
CA ALA A 59 13.64 -11.77 11.47
C ALA A 59 13.96 -12.42 10.12
N VAL A 60 12.99 -12.41 9.19
CA VAL A 60 13.19 -12.91 7.82
C VAL A 60 14.25 -12.09 7.10
N TYR A 61 14.17 -10.76 7.18
CA TYR A 61 15.17 -9.87 6.59
C TYR A 61 16.59 -10.15 7.12
N LEU A 62 16.74 -10.32 8.44
CA LEU A 62 18.04 -10.64 9.04
C LEU A 62 18.57 -12.00 8.58
N LYS A 63 17.71 -13.02 8.49
CA LYS A 63 18.06 -14.34 7.98
C LYS A 63 18.56 -14.24 6.53
N ASP A 64 17.84 -13.55 5.65
CA ASP A 64 18.23 -13.40 4.25
C ASP A 64 19.54 -12.63 4.12
N LYS A 65 19.70 -11.55 4.88
CA LYS A 65 20.94 -10.76 4.94
C LYS A 65 22.13 -11.58 5.44
N PHE A 66 21.92 -12.47 6.41
CA PHE A 66 22.94 -13.39 6.91
C PHE A 66 23.34 -14.41 5.85
N MET A 67 22.36 -15.02 5.18
CA MET A 67 22.61 -16.00 4.11
C MET A 67 23.39 -15.36 2.95
N GLU A 68 23.04 -14.12 2.57
CA GLU A 68 23.71 -13.42 1.48
C GLU A 68 25.11 -12.89 1.83
N ASN A 69 25.29 -12.31 3.02
CA ASN A 69 26.55 -11.62 3.33
C ASN A 69 27.59 -12.50 4.04
N ILE A 70 27.17 -13.60 4.67
CA ILE A 70 28.07 -14.47 5.44
C ILE A 70 28.19 -15.81 4.74
N ILE A 71 27.07 -16.49 4.50
CA ILE A 71 27.11 -17.86 3.99
C ILE A 71 27.57 -17.90 2.53
N LYS A 72 27.04 -17.04 1.66
CA LYS A 72 27.42 -17.03 0.24
C LYS A 72 28.92 -16.76 0.00
N PRO A 73 29.56 -15.75 0.62
CA PRO A 73 31.00 -15.54 0.46
C PRO A 73 31.85 -16.70 0.99
N ILE A 74 31.42 -17.37 2.06
CA ILE A 74 32.10 -18.56 2.58
C ILE A 74 32.03 -19.69 1.55
N ILE A 75 30.84 -20.00 1.04
CA ILE A 75 30.64 -21.05 0.04
C ILE A 75 31.42 -20.74 -1.24
N GLU A 76 31.42 -19.50 -1.72
CA GLU A 76 32.19 -19.08 -2.89
C GLU A 76 33.69 -19.26 -2.68
N ARG A 77 34.22 -18.89 -1.51
CA ARG A 77 35.64 -19.12 -1.16
C ARG A 77 35.99 -20.60 -1.10
N PHE A 78 35.12 -21.43 -0.50
CA PHE A 78 35.34 -22.87 -0.47
C PHE A 78 35.29 -23.49 -1.88
N ASN A 79 34.37 -23.05 -2.73
CA ASN A 79 34.29 -23.51 -4.11
C ASN A 79 35.54 -23.13 -4.91
N LEU A 80 36.06 -21.91 -4.74
CA LEU A 80 37.32 -21.50 -5.37
C LEU A 80 38.50 -22.36 -4.89
N LEU A 81 38.60 -22.62 -3.59
CA LEU A 81 39.62 -23.49 -3.03
C LEU A 81 39.52 -24.92 -3.58
N LEU A 82 38.31 -25.49 -3.61
CA LEU A 82 38.07 -26.83 -4.18
C LEU A 82 38.45 -26.92 -5.66
N ILE A 83 38.18 -25.87 -6.46
CA ILE A 83 38.60 -25.81 -7.86
C ILE A 83 40.14 -25.76 -7.96
N THR A 84 40.81 -24.92 -7.16
CA THR A 84 42.28 -24.83 -7.17
C THR A 84 42.97 -26.13 -6.73
N PHE A 85 42.43 -26.84 -5.75
CA PHE A 85 42.98 -28.14 -5.31
C PHE A 85 42.68 -29.28 -6.29
N ARG A 86 41.60 -29.21 -7.06
CA ARG A 86 41.23 -30.24 -8.05
C ARG A 86 41.89 -30.05 -9.42
N GLY A 87 42.39 -28.85 -9.71
CA GLY A 87 43.11 -28.53 -10.95
C GLY A 87 44.65 -28.61 -10.85
N GLY A 88 45.19 -29.07 -9.72
CA GLY A 88 46.63 -29.16 -9.46
C GLY A 88 47.32 -30.45 -9.89
N ASP A 89 46.58 -31.42 -10.45
CA ASP A 89 47.15 -32.62 -11.07
C ASP A 89 47.16 -32.45 -12.59
N ASN A 90 48.17 -31.75 -13.11
CA ASN A 90 48.68 -31.86 -14.49
C ASN A 90 50.15 -31.42 -14.52
#